data_AF-A0A7X7GH90-F1
#
_entry.id   AF-A0A7X7GH90-F1
#
_cell.length_a   1.000
_cell.length_b   1.000
_cell.length_c   1.000
_cell.angle_alpha   90.00
_cell.angle_beta   90.00
_cell.angle_gamma   90.00
#
_symmetry.space_group_name_H-M   'P 1'
#
loop_
_entity.id
_entity.type
_entity.pdbx_description
1 polymer ?
#
loop_
_entity_poly.entity_id
_entity_poly.type
_entity_poly.pdbx_seq_one_letter_code
_entity_poly.pdbx_strand_id
1 'polypeptide(L)'
;MITYVLGRRFFPRYAVLGALVVGCVLSALNGDLVNPHASLSLDGPHWTTPTFNVGAIVGIAVPLLIVTMASQNGPGLEMLRNSGYKPNDRLLVGGTATAWIAMAPFGGHAINLAAITAGICTGRESNEDPAKRWVAGVFCGIFYLVLGSMSTSLVALFTAIPTDMVTALAGVALIGALLSSLKDSFTPSVNSPVAVTEAALVTLAVTASGMTVWSIGSAFWGVVAGCVVLVVLRIPTRTRTAMPHP
;
A
#
# COMPACT_ATOMS: atom_id res chain seq x y z
N MET A 1 -9.62 -1.88 19.40
CA MET A 1 -8.44 -1.06 19.82
C MET A 1 -7.68 -1.63 21.00
N ILE A 2 -8.31 -1.91 22.14
CA ILE A 2 -7.63 -2.43 23.34
C ILE A 2 -6.81 -3.70 23.02
N THR A 3 -7.41 -4.68 22.36
CA THR A 3 -6.72 -5.91 21.92
C THR A 3 -5.52 -5.64 21.03
N TYR A 4 -5.63 -4.66 20.12
CA TYR A 4 -4.51 -4.27 19.26
C TYR A 4 -3.36 -3.69 20.08
N VAL A 5 -3.63 -2.78 21.02
CA VAL A 5 -2.60 -2.16 21.86
C VAL A 5 -1.91 -3.19 22.75
N LEU A 6 -2.68 -4.07 23.39
CA LEU A 6 -2.14 -5.17 24.19
C LEU A 6 -1.34 -6.16 23.32
N GLY A 7 -1.88 -6.51 22.15
CA GLY A 7 -1.20 -7.35 21.17
C GLY A 7 0.10 -6.72 20.69
N ARG A 8 0.15 -5.40 20.45
CA ARG A 8 1.38 -4.69 20.09
C ARG A 8 2.45 -4.74 21.19
N ARG A 9 2.06 -4.88 22.45
CA ARG A 9 2.99 -5.01 23.59
C ARG A 9 3.53 -6.44 23.73
N PHE A 10 2.67 -7.44 23.65
CA PHE A 10 3.05 -8.83 23.97
C PHE A 10 3.32 -9.70 22.74
N PHE A 11 2.61 -9.47 21.63
CA PHE A 11 2.67 -10.27 20.41
C PHE A 11 2.60 -9.37 19.14
N PRO A 12 3.61 -8.52 18.86
CA PRO A 12 3.52 -7.48 17.84
C PRO A 12 3.16 -7.97 16.45
N ARG A 13 3.59 -9.19 16.10
CA ARG A 13 3.32 -9.86 14.82
C ARG A 13 1.85 -10.28 14.66
N TYR A 14 1.15 -10.55 15.77
CA TYR A 14 -0.22 -11.07 15.78
C TYR A 14 -1.26 -10.04 16.25
N ALA A 15 -0.86 -8.80 16.50
CA ALA A 15 -1.72 -7.77 17.07
C ALA A 15 -2.98 -7.49 16.23
N VAL A 16 -2.85 -7.44 14.91
CA VAL A 16 -3.98 -7.23 13.98
C VAL A 16 -4.88 -8.48 13.94
N LEU A 17 -4.29 -9.67 13.87
CA LEU A 17 -5.01 -10.93 13.89
C LEU A 17 -5.80 -11.12 15.19
N GLY A 18 -5.20 -10.80 16.33
CA GLY A 18 -5.87 -10.84 17.64
C GLY A 18 -7.02 -9.83 17.72
N ALA A 19 -6.86 -8.64 17.14
CA ALA A 19 -7.94 -7.65 17.05
C ALA A 19 -9.11 -8.15 16.19
N LEU A 20 -8.82 -8.83 15.06
CA LEU A 20 -9.82 -9.48 14.22
C LEU A 20 -10.57 -10.56 15.00
N VAL A 21 -9.85 -11.49 15.65
CA VAL A 21 -10.46 -12.60 16.40
C VAL A 21 -11.38 -12.08 17.51
N VAL A 22 -10.91 -11.12 18.31
CA VAL A 22 -11.73 -10.53 19.38
C VAL A 22 -12.93 -9.77 18.79
N GLY A 23 -12.75 -9.06 17.68
CA GLY A 23 -13.86 -8.41 16.97
C GLY A 23 -14.93 -9.41 16.56
N CYS A 24 -14.55 -10.49 15.87
CA CYS A 24 -15.48 -11.54 15.44
C CYS A 24 -16.21 -12.18 16.64
N VAL A 25 -15.51 -12.48 17.73
CA VAL A 25 -16.11 -13.06 18.93
C VAL A 25 -17.13 -12.11 19.55
N LEU A 26 -16.81 -10.83 19.69
CA LEU A 26 -17.74 -9.84 20.24
C LEU A 26 -18.97 -9.65 19.33
N SER A 27 -18.78 -9.56 18.02
CA SER A 27 -19.89 -9.50 17.06
C SER A 27 -20.77 -10.75 17.11
N ALA A 28 -20.17 -11.94 17.30
CA ALA A 28 -20.92 -13.19 17.47
C ALA A 28 -21.77 -13.15 18.75
N LEU A 29 -21.18 -12.72 19.87
CA LEU A 29 -21.86 -12.65 21.17
C LEU A 29 -22.99 -11.62 21.18
N ASN A 30 -22.85 -10.53 20.42
CA ASN A 30 -23.89 -9.51 20.26
C ASN A 30 -25.00 -9.91 19.29
N GLY A 31 -24.83 -11.00 18.52
CA GLY A 31 -25.77 -11.40 17.47
C GLY A 31 -25.70 -10.52 16.21
N ASP A 32 -24.64 -9.73 16.04
CA ASP A 32 -24.45 -8.83 14.89
C ASP A 32 -23.93 -9.57 13.64
N LEU A 33 -23.53 -10.83 13.79
CA LEU A 33 -23.09 -11.65 12.66
C LEU A 33 -24.29 -12.09 11.83
N VAL A 34 -24.35 -11.60 10.58
CA VAL A 34 -25.27 -12.12 9.58
C VAL A 34 -24.73 -13.48 9.16
N ASN A 35 -25.49 -14.57 9.32
CA ASN A 35 -25.07 -15.90 8.88
C ASN A 35 -24.72 -15.87 7.38
N PRO A 36 -23.43 -15.88 6.99
CA PRO A 36 -23.12 -16.12 5.61
C PRO A 36 -23.41 -17.59 5.38
N HIS A 37 -24.16 -17.94 4.34
CA HIS A 37 -24.04 -19.27 3.76
C HIS A 37 -22.63 -19.37 3.16
N ALA A 38 -21.62 -19.53 4.02
CA ALA A 38 -20.22 -19.62 3.65
C ALA A 38 -19.97 -21.05 3.15
N SER A 39 -20.35 -21.31 1.91
CA SER A 39 -19.84 -22.47 1.19
C SER A 39 -18.40 -22.21 0.78
N LEU A 40 -17.55 -23.21 0.97
CA LEU A 40 -16.23 -23.20 0.37
C LEU A 40 -16.39 -23.38 -1.14
N SER A 41 -16.11 -22.34 -1.91
CA SER A 41 -16.20 -22.37 -3.37
C SER A 41 -14.92 -21.85 -3.98
N LEU A 42 -14.39 -22.58 -4.95
CA LEU A 42 -13.39 -22.01 -5.85
C LEU A 42 -14.10 -21.11 -6.85
N ASP A 43 -13.54 -19.91 -7.02
CA ASP A 43 -13.97 -18.90 -7.96
C ASP A 43 -12.81 -18.51 -8.88
N GLY A 44 -13.16 -18.26 -10.14
CA GLY A 44 -12.21 -18.01 -11.22
C GLY A 44 -12.19 -16.54 -11.65
N PRO A 45 -11.28 -16.20 -12.57
CA PRO A 45 -11.29 -14.88 -13.18
C PRO A 45 -12.54 -14.69 -14.05
N HIS A 46 -13.36 -13.69 -13.73
CA HIS A 46 -14.58 -13.36 -14.47
C HIS A 46 -14.32 -12.26 -15.48
N TRP A 47 -14.74 -12.48 -16.73
CA TRP A 47 -14.59 -11.47 -17.77
C TRP A 47 -15.49 -10.26 -17.51
N THR A 48 -14.86 -9.10 -17.41
CA THR A 48 -15.46 -7.78 -17.27
C THR A 48 -15.02 -6.93 -18.46
N THR A 49 -15.94 -6.65 -19.37
CA THR A 49 -15.64 -5.87 -20.59
C THR A 49 -15.11 -4.48 -20.22
N PRO A 50 -13.87 -4.13 -20.61
CA PRO A 50 -13.31 -2.82 -20.29
C PRO A 50 -14.11 -1.70 -20.95
N THR A 51 -14.36 -0.63 -20.20
CA THR A 51 -14.94 0.62 -20.73
C THR A 51 -13.92 1.74 -20.55
N PHE A 52 -13.85 2.63 -21.54
CA PHE A 52 -12.90 3.74 -21.50
C PHE A 52 -13.58 5.00 -20.98
N ASN A 53 -13.09 5.53 -19.87
CA ASN A 53 -13.61 6.74 -19.25
C ASN A 53 -12.45 7.67 -18.88
N VAL A 54 -12.36 8.81 -19.57
CA VAL A 54 -11.28 9.80 -19.35
C VAL A 54 -11.28 10.33 -17.92
N GLY A 55 -12.47 10.57 -17.34
CA GLY A 55 -12.60 11.00 -15.95
C GLY A 55 -12.06 9.98 -14.95
N ALA A 56 -12.34 8.69 -15.15
CA ALA A 56 -11.80 7.61 -14.31
C ALA A 56 -10.28 7.45 -14.49
N ILE A 57 -9.76 7.63 -15.71
CA ILE A 57 -8.33 7.57 -15.98
C ILE A 57 -7.60 8.68 -15.23
N VAL A 58 -8.06 9.92 -15.37
CA VAL A 58 -7.41 11.08 -14.72
C VAL A 58 -7.65 11.07 -13.21
N GLY A 59 -8.88 10.78 -12.77
CA GLY A 59 -9.27 10.88 -11.37
C GLY A 59 -8.90 9.69 -10.49
N ILE A 60 -8.66 8.51 -11.08
CA ILE A 60 -8.38 7.27 -10.34
C ILE A 60 -7.07 6.64 -10.84
N ALA A 61 -6.94 6.36 -12.13
CA ALA A 61 -5.80 5.59 -12.64
C ALA A 61 -4.45 6.31 -12.47
N VAL A 62 -4.38 7.61 -12.81
CA VAL A 62 -3.16 8.42 -12.62
C VAL A 62 -2.73 8.49 -11.14
N PRO A 63 -3.60 8.87 -10.18
CA PRO A 63 -3.24 8.86 -8.76
C PRO A 63 -2.81 7.47 -8.28
N LEU A 64 -3.54 6.42 -8.62
CA LEU A 64 -3.16 5.05 -8.25
C LEU A 64 -1.83 4.63 -8.84
N LEU A 65 -1.51 5.02 -10.08
CA LEU A 65 -0.23 4.75 -10.71
C LEU A 65 0.91 5.43 -9.93
N ILE A 66 0.76 6.72 -9.60
CA ILE A 66 1.79 7.47 -8.86
C ILE A 66 1.99 6.86 -7.48
N VAL A 67 0.90 6.59 -6.75
CA VAL A 67 0.96 5.97 -5.43
C VAL A 67 1.58 4.57 -5.50
N THR A 68 1.24 3.77 -6.51
CA THR A 68 1.80 2.43 -6.71
C THR A 68 3.30 2.49 -7.00
N MET A 69 3.71 3.42 -7.86
CA MET A 69 5.13 3.61 -8.18
C MET A 69 5.93 4.08 -6.96
N ALA A 70 5.39 5.05 -6.21
CA ALA A 70 6.06 5.65 -5.07
C ALA A 70 6.09 4.75 -3.83
N SER A 71 5.01 4.01 -3.55
CA SER A 71 4.87 3.23 -2.31
C SER A 71 5.21 1.74 -2.45
N GLN A 72 5.10 1.18 -3.65
CA GLN A 72 5.29 -0.25 -3.88
C GLN A 72 6.50 -0.50 -4.78
N ASN A 73 6.47 -0.07 -6.05
CA ASN A 73 7.52 -0.42 -7.01
C ASN A 73 8.90 0.16 -6.64
N GLY A 74 8.98 1.43 -6.28
CA GLY A 74 10.22 2.07 -5.85
C GLY A 74 10.81 1.41 -4.59
N PRO A 75 10.07 1.38 -3.47
CA PRO A 75 10.55 0.73 -2.24
C PRO A 75 10.81 -0.77 -2.40
N GLY A 76 10.05 -1.48 -3.25
CA GLY A 76 10.28 -2.90 -3.54
C GLY A 76 11.60 -3.15 -4.28
N LEU A 77 11.94 -2.31 -5.27
CA LEU A 77 13.24 -2.34 -5.92
C LEU A 77 14.38 -2.01 -4.94
N GLU A 78 14.17 -1.00 -4.11
CA GLU A 78 15.16 -0.59 -3.12
C GLU A 78 15.38 -1.67 -2.05
N MET A 79 14.32 -2.37 -1.63
CA MET A 79 14.42 -3.52 -0.73
C MET A 79 15.26 -4.65 -1.33
N LEU A 80 15.08 -4.94 -2.63
CA LEU A 80 15.90 -5.94 -3.33
C LEU A 80 17.38 -5.52 -3.38
N ARG A 81 17.67 -4.23 -3.64
CA ARG A 81 19.03 -3.67 -3.63
C ARG A 81 19.68 -3.74 -2.25
N ASN A 82 18.95 -3.32 -1.22
CA ASN A 82 19.39 -3.41 0.18
C ASN A 82 19.63 -4.85 0.64
N SER A 83 18.92 -5.80 0.04
CA SER A 83 19.13 -7.23 0.27
C SER A 83 20.32 -7.83 -0.53
N GLY A 84 21.04 -7.01 -1.29
CA GLY A 84 22.23 -7.40 -2.06
C GLY A 84 21.94 -7.89 -3.48
N TYR A 85 20.70 -7.83 -3.95
CA TYR A 85 20.34 -8.20 -5.32
C TYR A 85 20.56 -7.04 -6.30
N LYS A 86 20.75 -7.37 -7.58
CA LYS A 86 20.83 -6.41 -8.69
C LYS A 86 19.57 -6.54 -9.55
N PRO A 87 18.42 -6.03 -9.10
CA PRO A 87 17.17 -6.16 -9.86
C PRO A 87 17.27 -5.43 -11.20
N ASN A 88 16.67 -6.01 -12.24
CA ASN A 88 16.43 -5.32 -13.49
C ASN A 88 15.10 -4.58 -13.40
N ASP A 89 15.16 -3.29 -13.10
CA ASP A 89 13.99 -2.42 -12.89
C ASP A 89 12.99 -2.51 -14.04
N ARG A 90 13.48 -2.47 -15.29
CA ARG A 90 12.63 -2.52 -16.50
C ARG A 90 11.89 -3.85 -16.61
N LEU A 91 12.59 -4.95 -16.32
CA LEU A 91 11.99 -6.29 -16.40
C LEU A 91 10.95 -6.49 -15.30
N LEU A 92 11.25 -6.09 -14.07
CA LEU A 92 10.34 -6.30 -12.93
C LEU A 92 9.10 -5.41 -13.05
N VAL A 93 9.29 -4.10 -13.22
CA VAL A 93 8.17 -3.17 -13.35
C VAL A 93 7.38 -3.45 -14.63
N GLY A 94 8.08 -3.67 -15.75
CA GLY A 94 7.45 -4.06 -17.02
C GLY A 94 6.65 -5.35 -16.91
N GLY A 95 7.20 -6.38 -16.26
CA GLY A 95 6.50 -7.65 -16.05
C GLY A 95 5.23 -7.49 -15.21
N THR A 96 5.29 -6.73 -14.11
CA THR A 96 4.09 -6.45 -13.30
C THR A 96 3.04 -5.64 -14.07
N ALA A 97 3.46 -4.69 -14.91
CA ALA A 97 2.56 -3.91 -15.76
C ALA A 97 1.91 -4.78 -16.86
N THR A 98 2.68 -5.67 -17.50
CA THR A 98 2.14 -6.63 -18.48
C THR A 98 1.14 -7.57 -17.83
N ALA A 99 1.45 -8.10 -16.65
CA ALA A 99 0.52 -8.92 -15.89
C ALA A 99 -0.75 -8.13 -15.52
N TRP A 100 -0.61 -6.86 -15.12
CA TRP A 100 -1.75 -5.99 -14.83
C TRP A 100 -2.64 -5.82 -16.07
N ILE A 101 -2.07 -5.50 -17.23
CA ILE A 101 -2.84 -5.35 -18.48
C ILE A 101 -3.56 -6.65 -18.84
N ALA A 102 -2.89 -7.80 -18.70
CA ALA A 102 -3.50 -9.10 -18.97
C ALA A 102 -4.64 -9.43 -18.00
N MET A 103 -4.53 -9.00 -16.74
CA MET A 103 -5.53 -9.25 -15.70
C MET A 103 -6.62 -8.18 -15.62
N ALA A 104 -6.47 -7.03 -16.29
CA ALA A 104 -7.42 -5.93 -16.24
C ALA A 104 -8.85 -6.32 -16.67
N PRO A 105 -9.07 -7.10 -17.75
CA PRO A 105 -10.41 -7.58 -18.11
C PRO A 105 -11.00 -8.55 -17.09
N PHE A 106 -10.19 -9.09 -16.18
CA PHE A 106 -10.64 -10.00 -15.13
C PHE A 106 -10.81 -9.29 -13.78
N GLY A 107 -10.89 -7.96 -13.78
CA GLY A 107 -10.97 -7.13 -12.58
C GLY A 107 -9.64 -6.94 -11.84
N GLY A 108 -8.53 -7.43 -12.40
CA GLY A 108 -7.20 -7.26 -11.81
C GLY A 108 -6.77 -5.79 -11.79
N HIS A 109 -6.48 -5.27 -10.60
CA HIS A 109 -5.99 -3.91 -10.41
C HIS A 109 -4.66 -3.87 -9.66
N ALA A 110 -3.82 -2.88 -9.97
CA ALA A 110 -2.59 -2.54 -9.25
C ALA A 110 -1.62 -3.72 -9.01
N ILE A 111 -1.37 -4.58 -10.01
CA ILE A 111 -0.30 -5.59 -9.90
C ILE A 111 1.06 -4.87 -9.88
N ASN A 112 1.81 -5.04 -8.80
CA ASN A 112 3.03 -4.30 -8.51
C ASN A 112 3.99 -5.11 -7.62
N LEU A 113 5.17 -4.55 -7.32
CA LEU A 113 6.11 -5.14 -6.38
C LEU A 113 5.68 -4.88 -4.94
N ALA A 114 5.38 -5.92 -4.17
CA ALA A 114 5.03 -5.80 -2.76
C ALA A 114 6.27 -5.53 -1.90
N ALA A 115 6.54 -4.26 -1.57
CA ALA A 115 7.78 -3.86 -0.88
C ALA A 115 7.98 -4.53 0.50
N ILE A 116 6.89 -4.64 1.27
CA ILE A 116 6.92 -5.26 2.61
C ILE A 116 7.18 -6.77 2.48
N THR A 117 6.43 -7.44 1.60
CA THR A 117 6.58 -8.88 1.34
C THR A 117 7.97 -9.19 0.80
N ALA A 118 8.51 -8.34 -0.08
CA ALA A 118 9.87 -8.47 -0.59
C ALA A 118 10.87 -8.51 0.56
N GLY A 119 10.77 -7.61 1.54
CA GLY A 119 11.68 -7.62 2.70
C GLY A 119 11.60 -8.88 3.56
N ILE A 120 10.41 -9.48 3.68
CA ILE A 120 10.22 -10.76 4.38
C ILE A 120 10.86 -11.90 3.57
N CYS A 121 10.55 -11.98 2.28
CA CYS A 121 11.04 -13.05 1.40
C CYS A 121 12.56 -12.96 1.15
N THR A 122 13.15 -11.77 1.19
CA THR A 122 14.59 -11.57 1.03
C THR A 122 15.37 -11.63 2.35
N GLY A 123 14.69 -11.75 3.49
CA GLY A 123 15.31 -11.87 4.81
C GLY A 123 16.10 -13.17 4.98
N ARG A 124 17.05 -13.18 5.94
CA ARG A 124 17.88 -14.38 6.24
C ARG A 124 17.03 -15.54 6.75
N GLU A 125 15.92 -15.24 7.41
CA GLU A 125 14.96 -16.24 7.88
C GLU A 125 14.32 -17.06 6.75
N SER A 126 14.26 -16.54 5.52
CA SER A 126 13.70 -17.26 4.37
C SER A 126 14.64 -18.36 3.86
N ASN A 127 15.94 -18.06 3.82
CA ASN A 127 16.99 -19.03 3.56
C ASN A 127 18.35 -18.40 3.91
N GLU A 128 19.28 -19.19 4.46
CA GLU A 128 20.65 -18.73 4.68
C GLU A 128 21.33 -18.37 3.35
N ASP A 129 21.12 -19.18 2.31
CA ASP A 129 21.62 -18.96 0.95
C ASP A 129 20.78 -17.89 0.22
N PRO A 130 21.34 -16.70 -0.07
CA PRO A 130 20.63 -15.63 -0.79
C PRO A 130 20.15 -16.06 -2.17
N ALA A 131 20.82 -17.01 -2.84
CA ALA A 131 20.44 -17.48 -4.16
C ALA A 131 19.18 -18.36 -4.14
N LYS A 132 18.74 -18.83 -2.96
CA LYS A 132 17.57 -19.72 -2.79
C LYS A 132 16.37 -19.04 -2.16
N ARG A 133 16.48 -17.77 -1.76
CA ARG A 133 15.38 -17.02 -1.12
C ARG A 133 14.14 -16.81 -2.00
N TRP A 134 14.29 -16.93 -3.32
CA TRP A 134 13.17 -16.86 -4.27
C TRP A 134 12.07 -17.88 -3.98
N VAL A 135 12.40 -19.01 -3.35
CA VAL A 135 11.44 -20.05 -2.95
C VAL A 135 10.36 -19.47 -2.02
N ALA A 136 10.74 -18.61 -1.07
CA ALA A 136 9.78 -17.95 -0.19
C ALA A 136 8.80 -17.05 -0.97
N GLY A 137 9.30 -16.33 -1.98
CA GLY A 137 8.48 -15.53 -2.88
C GLY A 137 7.50 -16.38 -3.71
N VAL A 138 7.95 -17.53 -4.22
CA VAL A 138 7.11 -18.45 -5.00
C VAL A 138 5.99 -19.04 -4.15
N PHE A 139 6.30 -19.55 -2.95
CA PHE A 139 5.26 -20.05 -2.04
C PHE A 139 4.31 -18.94 -1.61
N CYS A 140 4.80 -17.72 -1.36
CA CYS A 140 3.94 -16.57 -1.08
C CYS A 140 2.96 -16.32 -2.24
N GLY A 141 3.43 -16.34 -3.48
CA GLY A 141 2.59 -16.22 -4.68
C GLY A 141 1.57 -17.35 -4.80
N ILE A 142 1.98 -18.60 -4.59
CA ILE A 142 1.08 -19.76 -4.61
C ILE A 142 -0.02 -19.61 -3.56
N PHE A 143 0.33 -19.25 -2.32
CA PHE A 143 -0.66 -19.04 -1.27
C PHE A 143 -1.61 -17.89 -1.58
N TYR A 144 -1.12 -16.80 -2.20
CA TYR A 144 -1.99 -15.71 -2.67
C TYR A 144 -2.94 -16.15 -3.77
N LEU A 145 -2.51 -17.01 -4.71
CA LEU A 145 -3.39 -17.56 -5.74
C LEU A 145 -4.44 -18.51 -5.16
N VAL A 146 -4.07 -19.35 -4.20
CA VAL A 146 -5.01 -20.25 -3.51
C VAL A 146 -6.03 -19.46 -2.69
N LEU A 147 -5.58 -18.45 -1.94
CA LEU A 147 -6.50 -17.58 -1.20
C LEU A 147 -7.37 -16.75 -2.14
N GLY A 148 -6.80 -16.28 -3.24
CA GLY A 148 -7.48 -15.50 -4.27
C GLY A 148 -8.55 -16.31 -5.01
N SER A 149 -8.32 -17.60 -5.27
CA SER A 149 -9.35 -18.48 -5.85
C SER A 149 -10.48 -18.80 -4.88
N MET A 150 -10.36 -18.44 -3.60
CA MET A 150 -11.43 -18.55 -2.60
C MET A 150 -12.12 -17.20 -2.36
N SER A 151 -12.06 -16.29 -3.34
CA SER A 151 -12.56 -14.91 -3.23
C SER A 151 -14.03 -14.85 -2.83
N THR A 152 -14.91 -15.68 -3.41
CA THR A 152 -16.34 -15.68 -3.06
C THR A 152 -16.56 -16.02 -1.58
N SER A 153 -15.88 -17.05 -1.08
CA SER A 153 -15.95 -17.44 0.34
C SER A 153 -15.39 -16.34 1.24
N LEU A 154 -14.30 -15.68 0.81
CA LEU A 154 -13.70 -14.58 1.56
C LEU A 154 -14.62 -13.35 1.61
N VAL A 155 -15.23 -12.98 0.48
CA VAL A 155 -16.22 -11.89 0.40
C VAL A 155 -17.43 -12.22 1.28
N ALA A 156 -17.96 -13.45 1.22
CA ALA A 156 -19.07 -13.88 2.06
C ALA A 156 -18.75 -13.73 3.56
N LEU A 157 -17.54 -14.09 3.97
CA LEU A 157 -17.07 -13.92 5.35
C LEU A 157 -16.98 -12.44 5.74
N PHE A 158 -16.45 -11.57 4.87
CA PHE A 158 -16.40 -10.13 5.15
C PHE A 158 -17.79 -9.49 5.20
N THR A 159 -18.74 -9.96 4.39
CA THR A 159 -20.14 -9.46 4.42
C THR A 159 -20.92 -9.92 5.65
N ALA A 160 -20.48 -10.99 6.33
CA ALA A 160 -21.08 -11.45 7.57
C ALA A 160 -20.70 -10.60 8.80
N ILE A 161 -19.59 -9.89 8.70
CA ILE A 161 -19.05 -9.06 9.77
C ILE A 161 -19.63 -7.64 9.63
N PRO A 162 -19.99 -6.96 10.74
CA PRO A 162 -20.45 -5.58 10.70
C PRO A 162 -19.48 -4.65 9.98
N THR A 163 -19.99 -3.77 9.11
CA THR A 163 -19.19 -2.81 8.34
C THR A 163 -18.33 -1.91 9.24
N ASP A 164 -18.84 -1.55 10.41
CA ASP A 164 -18.12 -0.74 11.40
C ASP A 164 -16.90 -1.48 11.97
N MET A 165 -16.98 -2.81 12.10
CA MET A 165 -15.84 -3.63 12.52
C MET A 165 -14.81 -3.74 11.40
N VAL A 166 -15.25 -3.95 10.16
CA VAL A 166 -14.34 -4.01 8.99
C VAL A 166 -13.58 -2.71 8.83
N THR A 167 -14.26 -1.57 8.91
CA THR A 167 -13.65 -0.23 8.85
C THR A 167 -12.68 0.01 10.01
N ALA A 168 -13.05 -0.35 11.24
CA ALA A 168 -12.16 -0.23 12.39
C ALA A 168 -10.91 -1.13 12.25
N LEU A 169 -11.07 -2.36 11.75
CA LEU A 169 -9.96 -3.29 11.54
C LEU A 169 -9.03 -2.81 10.42
N ALA A 170 -9.59 -2.30 9.32
CA ALA A 170 -8.82 -1.68 8.25
C ALA A 170 -7.98 -0.50 8.80
N GLY A 171 -8.58 0.36 9.61
CA GLY A 171 -7.87 1.44 10.30
C GLY A 171 -6.70 0.91 11.16
N VAL A 172 -6.96 -0.08 12.02
CA VAL A 172 -5.93 -0.73 12.86
C VAL A 172 -4.78 -1.30 12.03
N ALA A 173 -5.08 -1.99 10.93
CA ALA A 173 -4.10 -2.60 10.05
C ALA A 173 -3.19 -1.55 9.39
N LEU A 174 -3.72 -0.35 9.11
CA LEU A 174 -2.99 0.74 8.48
C LEU A 174 -2.13 1.56 9.44
N ILE A 175 -2.35 1.50 10.76
CA ILE A 175 -1.58 2.27 11.77
C ILE A 175 -0.07 2.04 11.62
N GLY A 176 0.35 0.78 11.42
CA GLY A 176 1.76 0.42 11.31
C GLY A 176 2.43 1.03 10.08
N ALA A 177 1.75 0.95 8.93
CA ALA A 177 2.22 1.53 7.68
C ALA A 177 2.28 3.07 7.77
N LEU A 178 1.23 3.69 8.31
CA LEU A 178 1.20 5.15 8.53
C LEU A 178 2.35 5.61 9.44
N LEU A 179 2.58 4.90 10.55
CA LEU A 179 3.67 5.21 11.46
C LEU A 179 5.04 5.09 10.79
N SER A 180 5.26 4.05 9.96
CA SER A 180 6.50 3.89 9.21
C SER A 180 6.70 5.05 8.24
N SER A 181 5.71 5.35 7.42
CA SER A 181 5.77 6.44 6.44
C SER A 181 6.02 7.79 7.08
N LEU A 182 5.40 8.06 8.24
CA LEU A 182 5.66 9.27 9.02
C LEU A 182 7.09 9.29 9.58
N LYS A 183 7.59 8.18 10.15
CA LYS A 183 8.98 8.15 10.60
C LYS A 183 9.94 8.42 9.45
N ASP A 184 9.75 7.75 8.31
CA ASP A 184 10.62 7.90 7.15
C ASP A 184 10.58 9.33 6.58
N SER A 185 9.40 9.96 6.54
CA SER A 185 9.24 11.31 6.01
C SER A 185 9.78 12.42 6.92
N PHE A 186 9.89 12.16 8.22
CA PHE A 186 10.33 13.13 9.24
C PHE A 186 11.73 12.84 9.78
N THR A 187 12.35 11.72 9.39
CA THR A 187 13.74 11.43 9.79
C THR A 187 14.69 12.27 8.94
N PRO A 188 15.54 13.12 9.54
CA PRO A 188 16.50 13.92 8.81
C PRO A 188 17.51 13.00 8.10
N SER A 189 17.58 13.12 6.78
CA SER A 189 18.62 12.50 5.96
C SER A 189 19.43 13.60 5.30
N VAL A 190 20.71 13.33 5.01
CA VAL A 190 21.59 14.22 4.23
C VAL A 190 20.94 14.65 2.90
N ASN A 191 20.00 13.85 2.38
CA ASN A 191 19.25 14.09 1.14
C ASN A 191 17.77 14.54 1.35
N SER A 192 17.32 14.71 2.60
CA SER A 192 15.98 15.22 2.95
C SER A 192 16.07 16.63 3.54
N PRO A 193 16.13 17.68 2.70
CA PRO A 193 15.98 19.06 3.17
C PRO A 193 14.61 19.27 3.82
N VAL A 194 14.48 20.30 4.67
CA VAL A 194 13.22 20.69 5.35
C VAL A 194 12.01 20.72 4.38
N ALA A 195 12.27 21.10 3.13
CA ALA A 195 11.32 21.06 2.03
C ALA A 195 10.58 19.72 1.83
N VAL A 196 11.24 18.58 2.08
CA VAL A 196 10.64 17.24 1.96
C VAL A 196 9.63 17.01 3.08
N THR A 197 9.96 17.41 4.31
CA THR A 197 9.07 17.28 5.45
C THR A 197 7.84 18.17 5.31
N GLU A 198 8.02 19.43 4.85
CA GLU A 198 6.91 20.32 4.55
C GLU A 198 6.00 19.79 3.43
N ALA A 199 6.59 19.27 2.35
CA ALA A 199 5.83 18.64 1.28
C ALA A 199 5.03 17.42 1.77
N ALA A 200 5.63 16.56 2.61
CA ALA A 200 4.96 15.41 3.19
C ALA A 200 3.80 15.80 4.12
N LEU A 201 3.97 16.86 4.93
CA LEU A 201 2.92 17.43 5.76
C LEU A 201 1.75 17.96 4.94
N VAL A 202 2.03 18.70 3.86
CA VAL A 202 0.99 19.22 2.95
C VAL A 202 0.27 18.08 2.24
N THR A 203 0.99 17.05 1.77
CA THR A 203 0.36 15.86 1.21
C THR A 203 -0.59 15.21 2.20
N LEU A 204 -0.14 14.98 3.44
CA LEU A 204 -0.96 14.36 4.48
C LEU A 204 -2.21 15.19 4.79
N ALA A 205 -2.04 16.50 5.00
CA ALA A 205 -3.14 17.41 5.33
C ALA A 205 -4.21 17.48 4.22
N VAL A 206 -3.77 17.61 2.96
CA VAL A 206 -4.68 17.65 1.80
C VAL A 206 -5.37 16.31 1.62
N THR A 207 -4.66 15.18 1.72
CA THR A 207 -5.28 13.84 1.64
C THR A 207 -6.29 13.61 2.76
N ALA A 208 -5.98 14.00 3.99
CA ALA A 208 -6.86 13.86 5.16
C ALA A 208 -8.09 14.78 5.12
N SER A 209 -8.08 15.85 4.33
CA SER A 209 -9.20 16.81 4.24
C SER A 209 -10.49 16.21 3.66
N GLY A 210 -10.40 15.09 2.93
CA GLY A 210 -11.53 14.50 2.21
C GLY A 210 -12.06 15.36 1.05
N MET A 211 -11.34 16.42 0.67
CA MET A 211 -11.77 17.31 -0.41
C MET A 211 -11.93 16.58 -1.74
N THR A 212 -12.94 16.97 -2.50
CA THR A 212 -13.15 16.48 -3.87
C THR A 212 -13.23 17.69 -4.80
N VAL A 213 -12.33 17.78 -5.77
CA VAL A 213 -12.29 18.85 -6.77
C VAL A 213 -12.33 18.21 -8.15
N TRP A 214 -13.23 18.68 -9.01
CA TRP A 214 -13.45 18.12 -10.35
C TRP A 214 -13.74 16.60 -10.36
N SER A 215 -14.47 16.11 -9.36
CA SER A 215 -14.75 14.67 -9.16
C SER A 215 -13.50 13.82 -8.89
N ILE A 216 -12.38 14.45 -8.56
CA ILE A 216 -11.14 13.78 -8.16
C ILE A 216 -10.96 13.92 -6.65
N GLY A 217 -10.76 12.79 -5.98
CA GLY A 217 -10.64 12.72 -4.52
C GLY A 217 -9.32 13.27 -3.97
N SER A 218 -9.29 13.50 -2.66
CA SER A 218 -8.21 14.16 -1.92
C SER A 218 -6.85 13.45 -2.01
N ALA A 219 -6.82 12.13 -2.25
CA ALA A 219 -5.58 11.37 -2.40
C ALA A 219 -4.72 11.87 -3.57
N PHE A 220 -5.34 12.18 -4.71
CA PHE A 220 -4.64 12.77 -5.85
C PHE A 220 -4.13 14.16 -5.53
N TRP A 221 -5.02 15.01 -5.02
CA TRP A 221 -4.71 16.40 -4.70
C TRP A 221 -3.62 16.53 -3.64
N GLY A 222 -3.53 15.59 -2.69
CA GLY A 222 -2.46 15.56 -1.71
C GLY A 222 -1.10 15.30 -2.34
N VAL A 223 -1.01 14.35 -3.27
CA VAL A 223 0.23 14.09 -4.00
C VAL A 223 0.61 15.31 -4.85
N VAL A 224 -0.34 15.89 -5.58
CA VAL A 224 -0.11 17.10 -6.39
C VAL A 224 0.38 18.25 -5.53
N ALA A 225 -0.31 18.56 -4.43
CA ALA A 225 0.04 19.66 -3.53
C ALA A 225 1.43 19.47 -2.91
N GLY A 226 1.76 18.26 -2.45
CA GLY A 226 3.09 17.96 -1.93
C GLY A 226 4.18 18.08 -2.99
N CYS A 227 3.96 17.59 -4.21
CA CYS A 227 4.89 17.75 -5.31
C CYS A 227 5.13 19.24 -5.65
N VAL A 228 4.06 20.05 -5.68
CA VAL A 228 4.17 21.49 -5.91
C VAL A 228 5.02 22.15 -4.82
N VAL A 229 4.74 21.88 -3.55
CA VAL A 229 5.51 22.40 -2.42
C VAL A 229 6.98 21.96 -2.50
N LEU A 230 7.22 20.68 -2.79
CA LEU A 230 8.57 20.14 -2.92
C LEU A 230 9.36 20.85 -4.03
N VAL A 231 8.74 21.07 -5.18
CA VAL A 231 9.38 21.76 -6.31
C VAL A 231 9.66 23.21 -5.93
N VAL A 232 8.66 23.94 -5.46
CA VAL A 232 8.78 25.36 -5.10
C VAL A 232 9.89 25.60 -4.08
N LEU A 233 9.96 24.78 -3.04
CA LEU A 233 10.96 24.91 -1.98
C LEU A 233 12.37 24.45 -2.39
N ARG A 234 12.51 23.72 -3.50
CA ARG A 234 13.81 23.28 -4.04
C ARG A 234 14.34 24.17 -5.16
N ILE A 235 13.57 25.14 -5.65
CA ILE A 235 14.07 26.10 -6.65
C ILE A 235 15.21 26.91 -6.00
N PRO A 236 16.45 26.87 -6.54
CA PRO A 236 17.56 27.63 -5.98
C PRO A 236 17.24 29.13 -6.05
N THR A 237 17.14 29.79 -4.91
CA THR A 237 17.10 31.25 -4.87
C THR A 237 18.50 31.76 -5.21
N ARG A 238 18.64 32.33 -6.41
CA ARG A 238 19.89 32.95 -6.86
C ARG A 238 20.17 34.18 -5.99
N THR A 239 20.80 33.99 -4.83
CA THR A 239 21.21 35.10 -3.98
C THR A 239 22.31 35.85 -4.74
N ARG A 240 21.94 36.99 -5.31
CA ARG A 240 22.84 37.94 -5.95
C ARG A 240 23.81 38.44 -4.88
N THR A 241 24.98 37.80 -4.77
CA THR A 241 26.11 38.32 -4.00
C THR A 241 26.42 39.71 -4.56
N ALA A 242 26.04 40.74 -3.80
CA ALA A 242 26.46 42.11 -4.07
C ALA A 242 27.99 42.13 -4.01
N MET A 243 28.62 42.45 -5.15
CA MET A 243 30.04 42.78 -5.17
C MET A 243 30.24 44.06 -4.35
N PRO A 244 31.15 44.12 -3.37
CA PRO A 244 31.74 45.37 -2.97
C PRO A 244 32.67 45.82 -4.10
N HIS A 245 32.27 46.86 -4.84
CA HIS A 245 33.15 47.68 -5.66
C HIS A 245 33.87 48.71 -4.76
N PRO A 246 34.95 49.33 -5.24
CA PRO A 246 36.29 48.82 -5.51
C PRO A 246 37.27 49.03 -4.34
#